data_AF-A0A9X2BRN8-F1
#
_entry.id   AF-A0A9X2BRN8-F1
#
_cell.length_a   1.000
_cell.length_b   1.000
_cell.length_c   1.000
_cell.angle_alpha   90.00
_cell.angle_beta   90.00
_cell.angle_gamma   90.00
#
_symmetry.space_group_name_H-M   'P 1'
#
loop_
_entity.id
_entity.type
_entity.pdbx_description
1 polymer ?
#
loop_
_entity_poly.entity_id
_entity_poly.type
_entity_poly.pdbx_seq_one_letter_code
_entity_poly.pdbx_strand_id
1 'polypeptide(L)'
;MRRLWRDQRGGFTIEASLVLPMIFYTVLLLLFFCLYLYQHVLLGQAATVAAERTAYTWDNSHKNVLTGANAEGQYDSLYWRLGDDGMLQAIFDWNSEGGTVKLDLPGGNEEAGQSLPLQKLSRTGAGLPEGISGEMRYDNRLLLRKVSVALERLVPLAPLEGWIGDVNQSVRAEAYVVEPVEWIRTVELARYFGEKFRSDKGQGGTDKQEAKEALKLFGK
;
A
#
# COMPACT_ATOMS: atom_id res chain seq x y z
N MET A 1 56.76 -21.01 -34.57
CA MET A 1 55.60 -20.43 -33.84
C MET A 1 55.86 -19.09 -33.13
N ARG A 2 57.10 -18.60 -32.93
CA ARG A 2 57.38 -17.32 -32.22
C ARG A 2 57.32 -16.02 -33.05
N ARG A 3 57.09 -16.09 -34.37
CA ARG A 3 57.04 -14.90 -35.26
C ARG A 3 55.65 -14.26 -35.40
N LEU A 4 54.57 -14.99 -35.11
CA LEU A 4 53.19 -14.47 -35.19
C LEU A 4 52.83 -13.53 -34.03
N TRP A 5 53.60 -13.54 -32.94
CA TRP A 5 53.35 -12.73 -31.73
C TRP A 5 54.15 -11.41 -31.71
N ARG A 6 54.93 -11.13 -32.76
CA ARG A 6 55.85 -9.98 -32.79
C ARG A 6 55.55 -8.99 -33.92
N ASP A 7 54.48 -9.23 -34.68
CA ASP A 7 54.05 -8.36 -35.76
C ASP A 7 52.92 -7.44 -35.27
N GLN A 8 53.19 -6.13 -35.18
CA GLN A 8 52.21 -5.13 -34.76
C GLN A 8 51.29 -4.69 -35.91
N ARG A 9 51.51 -5.20 -37.13
CA ARG A 9 50.71 -4.92 -38.32
C ARG A 9 49.41 -5.74 -38.29
N GLY A 10 48.40 -5.21 -37.64
CA GLY A 10 47.10 -5.86 -37.43
C GLY A 10 46.55 -5.68 -36.02
N GLY A 11 47.40 -5.26 -35.08
CA GLY A 11 46.98 -4.91 -33.71
C GLY A 11 45.91 -3.82 -33.69
N PHE A 12 46.03 -2.80 -34.54
CA PHE A 12 45.03 -1.74 -34.67
C PHE A 12 43.65 -2.28 -35.12
N THR A 13 43.60 -3.23 -36.05
CA THR A 13 42.34 -3.84 -36.50
C THR A 13 41.73 -4.72 -35.41
N ILE A 14 42.56 -5.49 -34.68
CA ILE A 14 42.10 -6.32 -33.56
C ILE A 14 41.57 -5.45 -32.42
N GLU A 15 42.30 -4.40 -32.05
CA GLU A 15 41.90 -3.45 -31.02
C GLU A 15 40.59 -2.74 -31.41
N ALA A 16 40.48 -2.22 -32.63
CA ALA A 16 39.24 -1.62 -33.13
C ALA A 16 38.08 -2.62 -33.17
N SER A 17 38.33 -3.88 -33.53
CA SER A 17 37.32 -4.95 -33.57
C SER A 17 36.83 -5.39 -32.19
N LEU A 18 37.57 -5.09 -31.11
CA LEU A 18 37.24 -5.46 -29.74
C LEU A 18 36.64 -4.26 -28.96
N VAL A 19 37.08 -3.04 -29.28
CA VAL A 19 36.54 -1.80 -28.73
C VAL A 19 35.09 -1.57 -29.17
N LEU A 20 34.73 -1.80 -30.44
CA LEU A 20 33.36 -1.59 -30.91
C LEU A 20 32.32 -2.47 -30.19
N PRO A 21 32.50 -3.80 -30.06
CA PRO A 21 31.61 -4.64 -29.25
C PRO A 21 31.58 -4.21 -27.78
N MET A 22 32.71 -3.83 -27.20
CA MET A 22 32.77 -3.36 -25.81
C MET A 22 31.89 -2.12 -25.61
N ILE A 23 32.03 -1.10 -26.48
CA ILE A 23 31.19 0.10 -26.44
C ILE A 23 29.72 -0.29 -26.64
N PHE A 24 29.42 -1.15 -27.60
CA PHE A 24 28.06 -1.63 -27.84
C PHE A 24 27.43 -2.29 -26.60
N TYR A 25 28.16 -3.18 -25.92
CA TYR A 25 27.68 -3.80 -24.68
C TYR A 25 27.51 -2.78 -23.56
N THR A 26 28.41 -1.80 -23.41
CA THR A 26 28.24 -0.74 -22.40
C THR A 26 27.00 0.11 -22.65
N VAL A 27 26.70 0.45 -23.91
CA VAL A 27 25.48 1.18 -24.28
C VAL A 27 24.24 0.33 -24.00
N LEU A 28 24.26 -0.95 -24.37
CA LEU A 28 23.17 -1.89 -24.13
C LEU A 28 22.89 -2.04 -22.62
N LEU A 29 23.92 -2.23 -21.80
CA LEU A 29 23.79 -2.28 -20.34
C LEU A 29 23.20 -0.98 -19.78
N LEU A 30 23.64 0.17 -20.28
CA LEU A 30 23.10 1.46 -19.87
C LEU A 30 21.63 1.61 -20.25
N LEU A 31 21.22 1.14 -21.44
CA LEU A 31 19.81 1.12 -21.86
C LEU A 31 18.95 0.22 -20.96
N PHE A 32 19.41 -0.99 -20.63
CA PHE A 32 18.69 -1.88 -19.70
C PHE A 32 18.59 -1.27 -18.31
N PHE A 33 19.64 -0.60 -17.84
CA PHE A 33 19.62 0.10 -16.56
C PHE A 33 18.61 1.26 -16.56
N CYS A 34 18.56 2.07 -17.62
CA CYS A 34 17.55 3.11 -17.78
C CYS A 34 16.12 2.54 -17.80
N LEU A 35 15.91 1.42 -18.51
CA LEU A 35 14.61 0.74 -18.55
C LEU A 35 14.19 0.23 -17.16
N TYR A 36 15.12 -0.36 -16.43
CA TYR A 36 14.90 -0.83 -15.07
C TYR A 36 14.47 0.32 -14.14
N LEU A 37 15.19 1.44 -14.17
CA LEU A 37 14.83 2.63 -13.39
C LEU A 37 13.47 3.19 -13.79
N TYR A 38 13.18 3.25 -15.09
CA TYR A 38 11.88 3.72 -15.59
C TYR A 38 10.72 2.87 -15.05
N GLN A 39 10.85 1.54 -15.10
CA GLN A 39 9.83 0.63 -14.57
C GLN A 39 9.67 0.78 -13.05
N HIS A 40 10.76 0.97 -12.31
CA HIS A 40 10.72 1.18 -10.87
C HIS A 40 9.96 2.47 -10.50
N VAL A 41 10.22 3.57 -11.23
CA VAL A 41 9.52 4.85 -11.04
C VAL A 41 8.02 4.72 -11.37
N LEU A 42 7.67 4.03 -12.46
CA LEU A 42 6.26 3.80 -12.81
C LEU A 42 5.53 2.98 -11.74
N LEU A 43 6.17 1.92 -11.22
CA LEU A 43 5.61 1.10 -10.15
C LEU A 43 5.42 1.92 -8.87
N GLY A 44 6.38 2.78 -8.54
CA GLY A 44 6.26 3.69 -7.40
C GLY A 44 5.19 4.76 -7.55
N GLN A 45 5.02 5.31 -8.76
CA GLN A 45 3.90 6.22 -9.04
C GLN A 45 2.56 5.50 -8.88
N ALA A 46 2.43 4.27 -9.38
CA ALA A 46 1.21 3.47 -9.20
C ALA A 46 0.90 3.22 -7.72
N ALA A 47 1.91 2.85 -6.91
CA ALA A 47 1.76 2.66 -5.48
C ALA A 47 1.34 3.95 -4.76
N THR A 48 1.97 5.08 -5.10
CA THR A 48 1.68 6.40 -4.51
C THR A 48 0.26 6.84 -4.83
N VAL A 49 -0.12 6.78 -6.11
CA VAL A 49 -1.47 7.15 -6.57
C VAL A 49 -2.53 6.25 -5.94
N ALA A 50 -2.27 4.94 -5.80
CA ALA A 50 -3.18 4.03 -5.13
C ALA A 50 -3.34 4.40 -3.64
N ALA A 51 -2.23 4.61 -2.92
CA ALA A 51 -2.27 4.99 -1.51
C ALA A 51 -3.02 6.32 -1.29
N GLU A 52 -2.70 7.35 -2.08
CA GLU A 52 -3.32 8.67 -1.99
C GLU A 52 -4.81 8.63 -2.32
N ARG A 53 -5.20 7.95 -3.40
CA ARG A 53 -6.61 7.84 -3.79
C ARG A 53 -7.42 7.10 -2.74
N THR A 54 -6.93 5.97 -2.26
CA THR A 54 -7.61 5.23 -1.18
C THR A 54 -7.75 6.08 0.07
N ALA A 55 -6.69 6.80 0.47
CA ALA A 55 -6.74 7.66 1.65
C ALA A 55 -7.70 8.85 1.48
N TYR A 56 -7.76 9.43 0.27
CA TYR A 56 -8.64 10.55 -0.06
C TYR A 56 -10.11 10.15 -0.13
N THR A 57 -10.43 8.96 -0.66
CA THR A 57 -11.81 8.46 -0.75
C THR A 57 -12.26 7.67 0.49
N TRP A 58 -11.43 7.62 1.54
CA TRP A 58 -11.71 6.77 2.71
C TRP A 58 -13.01 7.16 3.43
N ASP A 59 -13.39 8.43 3.37
CA ASP A 59 -14.54 8.99 4.07
C ASP A 59 -15.90 8.43 3.62
N ASN A 60 -15.98 7.88 2.40
CA ASN A 60 -17.19 7.27 1.86
C ASN A 60 -16.86 6.17 0.83
N SER A 61 -17.33 4.95 1.08
CA SER A 61 -17.09 3.80 0.19
C SER A 61 -17.65 3.99 -1.22
N HIS A 62 -18.69 4.80 -1.39
CA HIS A 62 -19.34 5.02 -2.68
C HIS A 62 -18.58 5.97 -3.61
N LYS A 63 -17.56 6.69 -3.11
CA LYS A 63 -16.78 7.63 -3.93
C LYS A 63 -16.06 6.93 -5.06
N ASN A 64 -16.10 7.54 -6.23
CA ASN A 64 -15.29 7.12 -7.36
C ASN A 64 -13.81 7.36 -7.05
N VAL A 65 -12.99 6.32 -7.21
CA VAL A 65 -11.55 6.35 -6.87
C VAL A 65 -10.75 7.33 -7.74
N LEU A 66 -11.22 7.60 -8.97
CA LEU A 66 -10.55 8.51 -9.91
C LEU A 66 -11.00 9.95 -9.76
N THR A 67 -12.30 10.19 -9.58
CA THR A 67 -12.87 11.56 -9.56
C THR A 67 -13.14 12.09 -8.15
N GLY A 68 -13.19 11.22 -7.14
CA GLY A 68 -13.57 11.56 -5.77
C GLY A 68 -15.04 11.90 -5.58
N ALA A 69 -15.86 11.86 -6.64
CA ALA A 69 -17.28 12.18 -6.60
C ALA A 69 -18.10 10.97 -6.11
N ASN A 70 -19.18 11.24 -5.38
CA ASN A 70 -20.22 10.27 -5.02
C ASN A 70 -21.59 10.80 -5.46
N ALA A 71 -22.52 9.90 -5.78
CA ALA A 71 -23.89 10.29 -6.08
C ALA A 71 -24.61 10.78 -4.83
N GLU A 72 -25.53 11.72 -4.99
CA GLU A 72 -26.37 12.20 -3.90
C GLU A 72 -27.16 11.05 -3.27
N GLY A 73 -27.16 10.97 -1.94
CA GLY A 73 -27.84 9.90 -1.19
C GLY A 73 -27.04 8.60 -1.04
N GLN A 74 -25.86 8.49 -1.66
CA GLN A 74 -24.95 7.35 -1.47
C GLN A 74 -23.91 7.67 -0.39
N TYR A 75 -24.22 7.26 0.83
CA TYR A 75 -23.37 7.45 2.01
C TYR A 75 -23.26 6.15 2.78
N ASP A 76 -22.08 5.93 3.36
CA ASP A 76 -21.88 4.88 4.36
C ASP A 76 -22.76 5.14 5.60
N SER A 77 -23.01 4.08 6.39
CA SER A 77 -23.86 4.16 7.59
C SER A 77 -23.33 5.16 8.63
N LEU A 78 -24.19 5.90 9.34
CA LEU A 78 -23.74 7.01 10.21
C LEU A 78 -22.63 6.63 11.22
N TYR A 79 -22.63 5.38 11.69
CA TYR A 79 -21.72 4.88 12.70
C TYR A 79 -20.66 3.89 12.18
N TRP A 80 -20.48 3.77 10.86
CA TRP A 80 -19.50 2.85 10.26
C TRP A 80 -18.07 3.07 10.81
N ARG A 81 -17.73 4.32 11.15
CA ARG A 81 -16.41 4.67 11.72
C ARG A 81 -16.18 4.05 13.10
N LEU A 82 -17.24 3.91 13.89
CA LEU A 82 -17.16 3.32 15.23
C LEU A 82 -17.01 1.80 15.13
N GLY A 83 -17.87 1.15 14.34
CA GLY A 83 -17.89 -0.31 14.20
C GLY A 83 -16.89 -0.83 13.17
N ASP A 84 -17.17 -0.56 11.89
CA ASP A 84 -16.51 -1.18 10.75
C ASP A 84 -15.06 -0.70 10.53
N ASP A 85 -14.78 0.58 10.81
CA ASP A 85 -13.44 1.20 10.62
C ASP A 85 -12.45 0.89 11.76
N GLY A 86 -12.89 0.16 12.79
CA GLY A 86 -12.01 -0.26 13.89
C GLY A 86 -11.80 0.77 15.00
N MET A 87 -12.54 1.89 15.05
CA MET A 87 -12.28 2.95 16.03
C MET A 87 -12.59 2.52 17.47
N LEU A 88 -13.67 1.77 17.71
CA LEU A 88 -13.97 1.27 19.05
C LEU A 88 -12.85 0.33 19.52
N GLN A 89 -12.40 -0.56 18.64
CA GLN A 89 -11.29 -1.48 18.87
C GLN A 89 -10.01 -0.69 19.20
N ALA A 90 -9.72 0.40 18.48
CA ALA A 90 -8.57 1.27 18.76
C ALA A 90 -8.66 1.97 20.15
N ILE A 91 -9.86 2.35 20.61
CA ILE A 91 -10.06 3.00 21.92
C ILE A 91 -9.99 1.98 23.07
N PHE A 92 -10.70 0.86 22.96
CA PHE A 92 -10.86 -0.08 24.07
C PHE A 92 -9.77 -1.15 24.12
N ASP A 93 -9.18 -1.48 22.97
CA ASP A 93 -8.18 -2.54 22.78
C ASP A 93 -6.85 -1.98 22.29
N TRP A 94 -6.35 -0.95 22.99
CA TRP A 94 -5.10 -0.21 22.73
C TRP A 94 -3.86 -1.07 22.40
N ASN A 95 -3.84 -2.35 22.83
CA ASN A 95 -2.72 -3.28 22.65
C ASN A 95 -2.91 -4.32 21.53
N SER A 96 -4.02 -4.33 20.79
CA SER A 96 -4.25 -5.30 19.71
C SER A 96 -4.10 -4.69 18.31
N GLU A 97 -3.80 -5.53 17.32
CA GLU A 97 -3.76 -5.14 15.90
C GLU A 97 -5.16 -4.84 15.31
N GLY A 98 -6.19 -4.70 16.15
CA GLY A 98 -7.62 -4.71 15.81
C GLY A 98 -8.15 -3.57 14.92
N GLY A 99 -7.27 -2.72 14.38
CA GLY A 99 -7.59 -1.71 13.37
C GLY A 99 -6.83 -1.91 12.05
N THR A 100 -6.19 -3.07 11.85
CA THR A 100 -5.45 -3.38 10.63
C THR A 100 -6.31 -4.21 9.68
N VAL A 101 -6.42 -3.79 8.42
CA VAL A 101 -7.01 -4.58 7.34
C VAL A 101 -6.02 -4.71 6.19
N LYS A 102 -5.92 -5.91 5.61
CA LYS A 102 -5.01 -6.22 4.50
C LYS A 102 -5.80 -6.79 3.32
N LEU A 103 -5.37 -6.44 2.13
CA LEU A 103 -5.84 -6.95 0.85
C LEU A 103 -4.64 -7.38 0.02
N ASP A 104 -4.60 -8.64 -0.37
CA ASP A 104 -3.60 -9.14 -1.32
C ASP A 104 -4.03 -8.80 -2.76
N LEU A 105 -3.06 -8.42 -3.59
CA LEU A 105 -3.26 -8.01 -4.97
C LEU A 105 -2.81 -9.12 -5.95
N PRO A 106 -3.56 -9.36 -7.04
CA PRO A 106 -4.75 -8.61 -7.48
C PRO A 106 -6.01 -8.98 -6.66
N GLY A 107 -6.59 -7.98 -6.00
CA GLY A 107 -7.74 -8.14 -5.10
C GLY A 107 -8.98 -7.48 -5.68
N GLY A 108 -9.69 -8.20 -6.56
CA GLY A 108 -10.86 -7.70 -7.31
C GLY A 108 -12.18 -8.40 -6.99
N ASN A 109 -12.19 -9.41 -6.12
CA ASN A 109 -13.40 -10.12 -5.77
C ASN A 109 -14.00 -9.52 -4.50
N GLU A 110 -15.00 -8.65 -4.69
CA GLU A 110 -15.94 -8.27 -3.64
C GLU A 110 -16.74 -9.52 -3.24
N GLU A 111 -16.31 -10.22 -2.21
CA GLU A 111 -17.08 -11.33 -1.64
C GLU A 111 -18.20 -10.75 -0.76
N ALA A 112 -19.39 -11.33 -0.87
CA ALA A 112 -20.53 -10.93 -0.06
C ALA A 112 -20.21 -11.13 1.44
N GLY A 113 -20.26 -10.04 2.22
CA GLY A 113 -19.97 -10.06 3.66
C GLY A 113 -18.55 -9.62 4.05
N GLN A 114 -17.75 -9.09 3.11
CA GLN A 114 -16.47 -8.46 3.43
C GLN A 114 -16.65 -7.22 4.32
N SER A 115 -15.65 -6.93 5.16
CA SER A 115 -15.64 -5.72 5.99
C SER A 115 -15.55 -4.46 5.12
N LEU A 116 -16.19 -3.37 5.55
CA LEU A 116 -16.21 -2.11 4.82
C LEU A 116 -14.79 -1.58 4.46
N PRO A 117 -13.77 -1.66 5.35
CA PRO A 117 -12.41 -1.27 4.97
C PRO A 117 -11.83 -2.14 3.86
N LEU A 118 -12.11 -3.45 3.85
CA LEU A 118 -11.63 -4.35 2.81
C LEU A 118 -12.26 -4.02 1.45
N GLN A 119 -13.57 -3.70 1.44
CA GLN A 119 -14.27 -3.22 0.26
C GLN A 119 -13.69 -1.89 -0.26
N LYS A 120 -13.31 -0.97 0.64
CA LYS A 120 -12.64 0.29 0.26
C LYS A 120 -11.28 0.04 -0.39
N LEU A 121 -10.51 -0.91 0.14
CA LEU A 121 -9.23 -1.32 -0.45
C LEU A 121 -9.42 -1.99 -1.83
N SER A 122 -10.37 -2.92 -1.95
CA SER A 122 -10.59 -3.68 -3.19
C SER A 122 -11.00 -2.80 -4.36
N ARG A 123 -11.81 -1.76 -4.11
CA ARG A 123 -12.18 -0.78 -5.15
C ARG A 123 -10.99 -0.04 -5.75
N THR A 124 -9.97 0.27 -4.93
CA THR A 124 -8.74 0.88 -5.47
C THR A 124 -7.85 -0.17 -6.11
N GLY A 125 -7.75 -1.37 -5.51
CA GLY A 125 -7.01 -2.50 -6.05
C GLY A 125 -7.48 -2.93 -7.44
N ALA A 126 -8.79 -2.90 -7.70
CA ALA A 126 -9.39 -3.21 -9.00
C ALA A 126 -9.00 -2.23 -10.11
N GLY A 127 -8.54 -1.02 -9.76
CA GLY A 127 -8.06 -0.02 -10.71
C GLY A 127 -6.57 -0.15 -11.07
N LEU A 128 -5.85 -1.12 -10.48
CA LEU A 128 -4.43 -1.32 -10.77
C LEU A 128 -4.22 -2.06 -12.10
N PRO A 129 -3.16 -1.73 -12.86
CA PRO A 129 -2.80 -2.45 -14.09
C PRO A 129 -2.57 -3.95 -13.87
N GLU A 130 -2.92 -4.76 -14.87
CA GLU A 130 -2.64 -6.20 -14.87
C GLU A 130 -1.13 -6.51 -14.75
N GLY A 131 -0.80 -7.63 -14.12
CA GLY A 131 0.58 -8.08 -13.93
C GLY A 131 1.33 -7.41 -12.77
N ILE A 132 0.60 -6.73 -11.88
CA ILE A 132 1.12 -6.22 -10.60
C ILE A 132 0.55 -7.09 -9.47
N SER A 133 1.42 -7.57 -8.59
CA SER A 133 1.07 -8.25 -7.34
C SER A 133 1.45 -7.38 -6.14
N GLY A 134 1.05 -7.76 -4.93
CA GLY A 134 1.46 -7.05 -3.72
C GLY A 134 0.38 -7.03 -2.63
N GLU A 135 0.46 -6.05 -1.74
CA GLU A 135 -0.50 -5.86 -0.64
C GLU A 135 -0.95 -4.39 -0.54
N MET A 136 -2.23 -4.19 -0.24
CA MET A 136 -2.75 -2.94 0.29
C MET A 136 -3.15 -3.14 1.75
N ARG A 137 -2.74 -2.22 2.61
CA ARG A 137 -2.98 -2.29 4.06
C ARG A 137 -3.55 -0.99 4.56
N TYR A 138 -4.62 -1.08 5.33
CA TYR A 138 -5.14 0.00 6.14
C TYR A 138 -4.77 -0.23 7.61
N ASP A 139 -4.25 0.80 8.27
CA ASP A 139 -3.96 0.81 9.70
C ASP A 139 -4.71 1.96 10.38
N ASN A 140 -5.64 1.62 11.26
CA ASN A 140 -6.27 2.57 12.18
C ASN A 140 -5.60 2.51 13.55
N ARG A 141 -4.76 3.50 13.87
CA ARG A 141 -4.08 3.63 15.17
C ARG A 141 -4.50 4.87 15.93
N LEU A 142 -5.81 5.08 16.08
CA LEU A 142 -6.47 6.17 16.82
C LEU A 142 -6.02 7.60 16.43
N LEU A 143 -4.78 7.96 16.74
CA LEU A 143 -4.13 9.22 16.38
C LEU A 143 -3.83 9.33 14.89
N LEU A 144 -3.47 8.22 14.24
CA LEU A 144 -3.06 8.19 12.85
C LEU A 144 -3.74 7.03 12.12
N ARG A 145 -4.42 7.36 11.03
CA ARG A 145 -4.98 6.41 10.07
C ARG A 145 -4.15 6.48 8.80
N LYS A 146 -3.69 5.34 8.31
CA LYS A 146 -2.84 5.29 7.13
C LYS A 146 -3.21 4.14 6.21
N VAL A 147 -2.99 4.38 4.93
CA VAL A 147 -3.04 3.38 3.87
C VAL A 147 -1.61 3.16 3.40
N SER A 148 -1.16 1.91 3.39
CA SER A 148 0.13 1.47 2.86
C SER A 148 -0.12 0.59 1.65
N VAL A 149 0.61 0.82 0.57
CA VAL A 149 0.53 0.02 -0.65
C VAL A 149 1.93 -0.48 -0.98
N ALA A 150 2.10 -1.79 -1.02
CA ALA A 150 3.32 -2.44 -1.45
C ALA A 150 3.02 -3.16 -2.77
N LEU A 151 3.69 -2.77 -3.85
CA LEU A 151 3.53 -3.36 -5.17
C LEU A 151 4.81 -4.09 -5.57
N GLU A 152 4.62 -5.23 -6.21
CA GLU A 152 5.67 -6.07 -6.75
C GLU A 152 5.37 -6.36 -8.22
N ARG A 153 6.42 -6.34 -9.04
CA ARG A 153 6.34 -6.70 -10.45
C ARG A 153 7.55 -7.52 -10.84
N LEU A 154 7.27 -8.68 -11.44
CA LEU A 154 8.28 -9.46 -12.15
C LEU A 154 8.59 -8.76 -13.48
N VAL A 155 9.85 -8.40 -13.69
CA VAL A 155 10.30 -7.86 -14.97
C VAL A 155 11.00 -8.97 -15.74
N PRO A 156 10.33 -9.59 -16.75
CA PRO A 156 10.99 -10.60 -17.56
C PRO A 156 12.06 -9.91 -18.42
N LEU A 157 13.32 -10.17 -18.12
CA LEU A 157 14.48 -9.72 -18.88
C LEU A 157 15.02 -10.91 -19.67
N ALA A 158 14.22 -11.43 -20.61
CA ALA A 158 14.49 -12.67 -21.36
C ALA A 158 15.94 -12.90 -21.85
N PRO A 159 16.74 -11.89 -22.32
CA PRO A 159 18.14 -12.14 -22.68
C PRO A 159 19.13 -12.14 -21.49
N LEU A 160 18.75 -11.59 -20.33
CA LEU A 160 19.60 -11.42 -19.15
C LEU A 160 19.23 -12.36 -17.99
N GLU A 161 18.04 -12.96 -17.99
CA GLU A 161 17.57 -13.92 -16.98
C GLU A 161 18.57 -15.06 -16.77
N GLY A 162 19.20 -15.56 -17.85
CA GLY A 162 20.21 -16.61 -17.76
C GLY A 162 21.50 -16.22 -17.03
N TRP A 163 21.75 -14.92 -16.83
CA TRP A 163 22.94 -14.41 -16.12
C TRP A 163 22.62 -13.75 -14.77
N ILE A 164 21.45 -13.12 -14.64
CA ILE A 164 21.08 -12.29 -13.48
C ILE A 164 19.96 -12.94 -12.64
N GLY A 165 19.23 -13.91 -13.18
CA GLY A 165 18.04 -14.49 -12.56
C GLY A 165 16.80 -13.59 -12.68
N ASP A 166 15.72 -14.00 -12.01
CA ASP A 166 14.47 -13.24 -11.98
C ASP A 166 14.66 -11.91 -11.24
N VAL A 167 14.41 -10.80 -11.95
CA VAL A 167 14.51 -9.46 -11.38
C VAL A 167 13.13 -9.02 -10.89
N ASN A 168 12.92 -9.11 -9.58
CA ASN A 168 11.74 -8.55 -8.94
C ASN A 168 11.95 -7.09 -8.57
N GLN A 169 10.99 -6.25 -8.94
CA GLN A 169 10.91 -4.87 -8.48
C GLN A 169 9.83 -4.78 -7.40
N SER A 170 10.19 -4.22 -6.26
CA SER A 170 9.25 -3.92 -5.18
C SER A 170 9.28 -2.43 -4.84
N VAL A 171 8.12 -1.84 -4.61
CA VAL A 171 7.97 -0.45 -4.17
C VAL A 171 6.89 -0.37 -3.09
N ARG A 172 7.06 0.56 -2.16
CA ARG A 172 6.09 0.86 -1.11
C ARG A 172 5.77 2.34 -1.09
N ALA A 173 4.50 2.67 -0.94
CA ALA A 173 4.00 4.01 -0.70
C ALA A 173 3.03 4.03 0.49
N GLU A 174 2.94 5.16 1.17
CA GLU A 174 2.02 5.35 2.29
C GLU A 174 1.32 6.72 2.16
N ALA A 175 0.04 6.76 2.53
CA ALA A 175 -0.75 7.98 2.58
C ALA A 175 -1.60 8.00 3.85
N TYR A 176 -1.83 9.19 4.41
CA TYR A 176 -2.62 9.37 5.63
C TYR A 176 -4.06 9.75 5.31
N VAL A 177 -5.01 9.17 6.04
CA VAL A 177 -6.42 9.55 5.94
C VAL A 177 -6.64 10.83 6.75
N VAL A 178 -6.88 11.94 6.05
CA VAL A 178 -7.03 13.27 6.66
C VAL A 178 -8.50 13.67 6.70
N GLU A 179 -9.12 13.55 7.87
CA GLU A 179 -10.48 14.05 8.15
C GLU A 179 -10.45 14.88 9.45
N PRO A 180 -10.14 16.19 9.39
CA PRO A 180 -9.87 16.99 10.58
C PRO A 180 -11.01 17.02 11.60
N VAL A 181 -12.26 17.07 11.11
CA VAL A 181 -13.46 17.10 11.96
C VAL A 181 -13.65 15.77 12.69
N GLU A 182 -13.48 14.65 11.99
CA GLU A 182 -13.56 13.32 12.61
C GLU A 182 -12.41 13.10 13.59
N TRP A 183 -11.21 13.62 13.30
CA TRP A 183 -10.07 13.52 14.21
C TRP A 183 -10.36 14.18 15.56
N ILE A 184 -10.92 15.40 15.57
CA ILE A 184 -11.32 16.08 16.81
C ILE A 184 -12.35 15.24 17.58
N ARG A 185 -13.35 14.70 16.88
CA ARG A 185 -14.38 13.85 17.47
C ARG A 185 -13.80 12.59 18.09
N THR A 186 -12.89 11.90 17.40
CA THR A 186 -12.22 10.69 17.92
C THR A 186 -11.39 11.00 19.15
N VAL A 187 -10.63 12.11 19.15
CA VAL A 187 -9.81 12.52 20.30
C VAL A 187 -10.69 12.89 21.50
N GLU A 188 -11.78 13.63 21.29
CA GLU A 188 -12.73 13.97 22.34
C GLU A 188 -13.42 12.73 22.91
N LEU A 189 -13.84 11.80 22.04
CA LEU A 189 -14.43 10.52 22.43
C LEU A 189 -13.46 9.69 23.28
N ALA A 190 -12.22 9.57 22.82
CA ALA A 190 -11.17 8.86 23.53
C ALA A 190 -10.87 9.49 24.90
N ARG A 191 -10.84 10.83 24.98
CA ARG A 191 -10.69 11.56 26.24
C ARG A 191 -11.86 11.31 27.17
N TYR A 192 -13.10 11.44 26.68
CA TYR A 192 -14.31 11.26 27.47
C TYR A 192 -14.39 9.85 28.06
N PHE A 193 -14.18 8.81 27.25
CA PHE A 193 -14.15 7.43 27.75
C PHE A 193 -12.94 7.17 28.64
N GLY A 194 -11.78 7.75 28.35
CA GLY A 194 -10.60 7.67 29.21
C GLY A 194 -10.85 8.23 30.62
N GLU A 195 -11.50 9.40 30.71
CA GLU A 195 -11.91 9.99 32.00
C GLU A 195 -12.99 9.14 32.69
N LYS A 196 -13.96 8.59 31.94
CA LYS A 196 -15.02 7.74 32.48
C LYS A 196 -14.47 6.42 33.05
N PHE A 197 -13.51 5.78 32.37
CA PHE A 197 -12.85 4.57 32.86
C PHE A 197 -11.89 4.83 34.02
N ARG A 198 -11.30 6.02 34.09
CA ARG A 198 -10.46 6.39 35.25
C ARG A 198 -11.30 6.64 36.50
N SER A 199 -12.51 7.18 36.30
CA SER A 199 -13.50 7.42 37.36
C SER A 199 -14.08 6.12 37.95
N ASP A 200 -13.85 4.97 37.32
CA ASP A 200 -14.24 3.63 37.79
C ASP A 200 -13.65 3.23 39.16
N LYS A 201 -12.63 3.97 39.64
CA LYS A 201 -12.14 3.85 41.02
C LYS A 201 -13.01 4.56 42.08
N GLY A 202 -14.15 5.17 41.70
CA GLY A 202 -15.10 5.79 42.61
C GLY A 202 -16.53 5.82 42.05
N GLN A 203 -17.47 5.26 42.82
CA GLN A 203 -18.95 5.26 42.65
C GLN A 203 -19.48 5.97 41.39
N GLY A 204 -19.46 5.31 40.23
CA GLY A 204 -20.13 5.78 39.01
C GLY A 204 -19.44 5.52 37.66
N GLY A 205 -18.26 4.90 37.63
CA GLY A 205 -17.62 4.49 36.37
C GLY A 205 -18.28 3.27 35.73
N THR A 206 -18.12 3.15 34.40
CA THR A 206 -18.51 1.95 33.64
C THR A 206 -17.27 1.08 33.52
N ASP A 207 -17.36 -0.19 33.88
CA ASP A 207 -16.22 -1.12 33.82
C ASP A 207 -15.76 -1.34 32.36
N LYS A 208 -14.45 -1.29 32.15
CA LYS A 208 -13.83 -1.48 30.84
C LYS A 208 -14.04 -2.90 30.31
N GLN A 209 -14.12 -3.90 31.19
CA GLN A 209 -14.38 -5.28 30.78
C GLN A 209 -15.82 -5.46 30.32
N GLU A 210 -16.79 -4.93 31.07
CA GLU A 210 -18.22 -4.94 30.70
C GLU A 210 -18.46 -4.23 29.35
N ALA A 211 -17.82 -3.08 29.13
CA ALA A 211 -17.89 -2.37 27.84
C ALA A 211 -17.30 -3.20 26.68
N LYS A 212 -16.20 -3.93 26.91
CA LYS A 212 -15.59 -4.82 25.91
C LYS A 212 -16.49 -6.01 25.59
N GLU A 213 -17.21 -6.56 26.57
CA GLU A 213 -18.17 -7.63 26.36
C GLU A 213 -19.41 -7.15 25.59
N ALA A 214 -19.92 -5.97 25.92
CA ALA A 214 -21.01 -5.34 25.18
C ALA A 214 -20.64 -5.11 23.70
N LEU A 215 -19.40 -4.68 23.42
CA LEU A 215 -18.92 -4.53 22.04
C LEU A 215 -18.89 -5.86 21.27
N LYS A 216 -18.51 -6.96 21.91
CA LYS A 216 -18.56 -8.28 21.27
C LYS A 216 -19.98 -8.75 20.97
N LEU A 217 -20.94 -8.37 21.81
CA LEU A 217 -22.34 -8.74 21.68
C LEU A 217 -23.09 -7.88 20.65
N PHE A 218 -22.79 -6.58 20.58
CA PHE A 218 -23.57 -5.59 19.83
C PHE A 218 -22.79 -4.87 18.70
N GLY A 219 -21.48 -5.09 18.57
CA GLY A 219 -20.63 -4.44 17.57
C GLY A 219 -20.61 -5.12 16.20
N LYS A 220 -21.71 -5.76 15.78
CA LYS A 220 -21.89 -6.35 14.45
C LYS A 220 -22.75 -5.48 13.57
#